data_AF-A0A2Z6SFY7-F1
#
_entry.id   AF-A0A2Z6SFY7-F1
#
_cell.length_a   1.000
_cell.length_b   1.000
_cell.length_c   1.000
_cell.angle_alpha   90.00
_cell.angle_beta   90.00
_cell.angle_gamma   90.00
#
_symmetry.space_group_name_H-M   'P 1'
#
loop_
_entity.id
_entity.type
_entity.pdbx_description
1 polymer ?
#
loop_
_entity_poly.entity_id
_entity_poly.type
_entity_poly.pdbx_seq_one_letter_code
_entity_poly.pdbx_strand_id
1 'polypeptide(L)'
;MAQDISPKGNHLPSLEQLSALAKGRVSQNTVMNTEKWVKIMNKWRADVNYNYLLESQDKDTIELQVTQFLCGVTSKNGEYYSRTSLKNALSAISRYLQDIKPGWRYSLHNKVDFPDLYAHFDGLLKDMKKKGIGETKSMDGLSTDEIRHIIQHETLNPNVPFGLLKRVFFWICILGAPRGGEHVNLLASQLADTPEEIIFKKGQQKND
;
A
#
# COMPACT_ATOMS: atom_id res chain seq x y z
N MET A 1 30.22 20.13 -18.72
CA MET A 1 28.79 20.25 -19.10
C MET A 1 28.47 19.13 -20.08
N ALA A 2 27.94 18.00 -19.61
CA ALA A 2 27.43 16.96 -20.50
C ALA A 2 25.94 17.25 -20.70
N GLN A 3 25.57 17.69 -21.89
CA GLN A 3 24.17 17.84 -22.27
C GLN A 3 23.60 16.43 -22.46
N ASP A 4 22.65 16.07 -21.62
CA ASP A 4 21.83 14.87 -21.77
C ASP A 4 20.89 15.10 -22.96
N ILE A 5 21.32 14.68 -24.14
CA ILE A 5 20.51 14.71 -25.36
C ILE A 5 19.64 13.47 -25.35
N SER A 6 18.54 13.50 -24.58
CA SER A 6 17.44 12.56 -24.84
C SER A 6 16.88 12.84 -26.23
N PRO A 7 16.82 11.85 -27.14
CA PRO A 7 16.41 12.06 -28.52
C PRO A 7 14.94 12.50 -28.58
N LYS A 8 14.67 13.59 -29.31
CA LYS A 8 13.31 14.01 -29.66
C LYS A 8 12.75 13.08 -30.73
N GLY A 9 11.80 12.22 -30.36
CA GLY A 9 11.10 11.29 -31.25
C GLY A 9 10.85 9.93 -30.62
N ASN A 10 10.12 9.06 -31.33
CA ASN A 10 10.00 7.65 -30.96
C ASN A 10 11.38 6.99 -31.04
N HIS A 11 11.80 6.28 -29.99
CA HIS A 11 13.05 5.54 -29.98
C HIS A 11 12.85 4.17 -29.34
N LEU A 12 13.68 3.20 -29.75
CA LEU A 12 13.75 1.90 -29.12
C LEU A 12 14.58 2.02 -27.84
N PRO A 13 14.02 1.75 -26.65
CA PRO A 13 14.79 1.82 -25.41
C PRO A 13 15.85 0.72 -25.36
N SER A 14 17.03 1.05 -24.82
CA SER A 14 18.10 0.08 -24.57
C SER A 14 17.71 -0.91 -23.47
N LEU A 15 18.36 -2.07 -23.44
CA LEU A 15 18.18 -3.06 -22.37
C LEU A 15 18.54 -2.46 -21.00
N GLU A 16 19.50 -1.54 -20.94
CA GLU A 16 19.86 -0.84 -19.71
C GLU A 16 18.76 0.11 -19.24
N GLN A 17 18.12 0.86 -20.15
CA GLN A 17 16.97 1.71 -19.84
C GLN A 17 15.79 0.87 -19.33
N LEU A 18 15.48 -0.24 -19.99
CA LEU A 18 14.44 -1.17 -19.55
C LEU A 18 14.75 -1.75 -18.17
N SER A 19 16.01 -2.11 -17.91
CA SER A 19 16.46 -2.65 -16.62
C SER A 19 16.42 -1.59 -15.51
N ALA A 20 16.80 -0.34 -15.80
CA ALA A 20 16.73 0.76 -14.84
C ALA A 20 15.29 1.06 -14.42
N LEU A 21 14.35 1.09 -15.38
CA LEU A 21 12.93 1.25 -15.12
C LEU A 21 12.36 0.10 -14.29
N ALA A 22 12.80 -1.13 -14.53
CA ALA A 22 12.38 -2.29 -13.76
C ALA A 22 12.84 -2.21 -12.28
N LYS A 23 14.04 -1.70 -12.00
CA LYS A 23 14.59 -1.56 -10.64
C LYS A 23 13.81 -0.57 -9.76
N GLY A 24 13.21 0.47 -10.35
CA GLY A 24 12.40 1.48 -9.63
C GLY A 24 10.94 1.09 -9.40
N ARG A 25 10.48 -0.06 -9.92
CA ARG A 25 9.06 -0.43 -10.00
C ARG A 25 8.37 -0.64 -8.64
N VAL A 26 9.11 -1.12 -7.63
CA VAL A 26 8.51 -1.60 -6.37
C VAL A 26 9.01 -0.76 -5.20
N SER A 27 8.10 -0.03 -4.55
CA SER A 27 8.45 0.75 -3.35
C SER A 27 8.85 -0.18 -2.19
N GLN A 28 9.68 0.32 -1.27
CA GLN A 28 10.09 -0.44 -0.06
C GLN A 28 8.89 -0.94 0.74
N ASN A 29 7.83 -0.14 0.88
CA ASN A 29 6.60 -0.55 1.54
C ASN A 29 5.96 -1.77 0.86
N THR A 30 6.02 -1.82 -0.47
CA THR A 30 5.44 -2.91 -1.26
C THR A 30 6.29 -4.18 -1.16
N VAL A 31 7.61 -4.07 -0.98
CA VAL A 31 8.53 -5.18 -0.66
C VAL A 31 8.21 -5.75 0.72
N MET A 32 8.18 -4.90 1.75
CA MET A 32 7.85 -5.31 3.12
C MET A 32 6.46 -5.97 3.21
N ASN A 33 5.47 -5.45 2.48
CA ASN A 33 4.15 -6.08 2.40
C ASN A 33 4.21 -7.45 1.71
N THR A 34 5.05 -7.63 0.68
CA THR A 34 5.25 -8.96 0.06
C THR A 34 5.82 -9.94 1.07
N GLU A 35 6.94 -9.61 1.72
CA GLU A 35 7.60 -10.46 2.71
C GLU A 35 6.64 -10.84 3.84
N LYS A 36 5.85 -9.88 4.33
CA LYS A 36 4.82 -10.12 5.34
C LYS A 36 3.82 -11.20 4.89
N TRP A 37 3.22 -11.05 3.71
CA TRP A 37 2.19 -11.99 3.25
C TRP A 37 2.76 -13.34 2.87
N VAL A 38 3.98 -13.40 2.33
CA VAL A 38 4.70 -14.66 2.09
C VAL A 38 4.97 -15.39 3.40
N LYS A 39 5.40 -14.67 4.45
CA LYS A 39 5.57 -15.26 5.79
C LYS A 39 4.27 -15.81 6.37
N ILE A 40 3.16 -15.07 6.21
CA ILE A 40 1.84 -15.52 6.66
C ILE A 40 1.39 -16.76 5.86
N MET A 41 1.57 -16.76 4.54
CA MET A 41 1.27 -17.90 3.67
C MET A 41 2.08 -19.13 4.07
N ASN A 42 3.39 -19.01 4.22
CA ASN A 42 4.25 -20.14 4.61
C ASN A 42 3.91 -20.68 6.01
N LYS A 43 3.57 -19.80 6.95
CA LYS A 43 3.06 -20.22 8.26
C LYS A 43 1.75 -20.99 8.14
N TRP A 44 0.76 -20.44 7.44
CA TRP A 44 -0.53 -21.12 7.24
C TRP A 44 -0.34 -22.48 6.56
N ARG A 45 0.53 -22.57 5.56
CA ARG A 45 0.87 -23.83 4.88
C ARG A 45 1.44 -24.87 5.83
N ALA A 46 2.34 -24.48 6.73
CA ALA A 46 2.85 -25.35 7.77
C ALA A 46 1.76 -25.78 8.75
N ASP A 47 0.89 -24.85 9.17
CA ASP A 47 -0.21 -25.11 10.10
C ASP A 47 -1.25 -26.11 9.51
N VAL A 48 -1.39 -26.19 8.17
CA VAL A 48 -2.25 -27.15 7.45
C VAL A 48 -1.50 -28.34 6.81
N ASN A 49 -0.24 -28.56 7.19
CA ASN A 49 0.59 -29.70 6.77
C ASN A 49 0.98 -29.77 5.27
N TYR A 50 1.15 -28.63 4.60
CA TYR A 50 1.84 -28.58 3.31
C TYR A 50 3.36 -28.66 3.50
N ASN A 51 3.99 -29.68 2.90
CA ASN A 51 5.39 -30.04 3.16
C ASN A 51 6.41 -29.49 2.15
N TYR A 52 5.96 -28.88 1.06
CA TYR A 52 6.83 -28.38 -0.01
C TYR A 52 6.77 -26.87 -0.11
N LEU A 53 7.77 -26.23 -0.71
CA LEU A 53 7.73 -24.78 -1.01
C LEU A 53 6.63 -24.47 -2.03
N LEU A 54 6.06 -23.26 -2.01
CA LEU A 54 4.95 -22.91 -2.90
C LEU A 54 5.44 -22.81 -4.34
N GLU A 55 6.61 -22.21 -4.53
CA GLU A 55 7.27 -21.99 -5.80
C GLU A 55 7.76 -23.29 -6.47
N SER A 56 7.88 -24.38 -5.72
CA SER A 56 8.23 -25.70 -6.28
C SER A 56 7.02 -26.45 -6.85
N GLN A 57 5.80 -26.00 -6.57
CA GLN A 57 4.58 -26.66 -7.02
C GLN A 57 4.26 -26.34 -8.49
N ASP A 58 3.46 -27.18 -9.14
CA ASP A 58 2.88 -26.90 -10.45
C ASP A 58 1.79 -25.82 -10.39
N LYS A 59 1.34 -25.36 -11.56
CA LYS A 59 0.38 -24.26 -11.69
C LYS A 59 -0.94 -24.54 -10.97
N ASP A 60 -1.47 -25.75 -11.09
CA ASP A 60 -2.81 -26.08 -10.60
C ASP A 60 -2.76 -26.29 -9.08
N THR A 61 -1.68 -26.88 -8.57
CA THR A 61 -1.42 -26.95 -7.13
C THR A 61 -1.22 -25.56 -6.51
N ILE A 62 -0.56 -24.63 -7.19
CA ILE A 62 -0.46 -23.23 -6.75
C ILE A 62 -1.85 -22.59 -6.68
N GLU A 63 -2.68 -22.76 -7.70
CA GLU A 63 -4.04 -22.23 -7.73
C GLU A 63 -4.85 -22.71 -6.52
N LEU A 64 -4.84 -24.03 -6.28
CA LEU A 64 -5.54 -24.64 -5.16
C LEU A 64 -5.05 -24.10 -3.81
N GLN A 65 -3.74 -24.11 -3.57
CA GLN A 65 -3.18 -23.69 -2.29
C GLN A 65 -3.40 -22.19 -2.02
N VAL A 66 -3.28 -21.34 -3.04
CA VAL A 66 -3.59 -19.90 -2.88
C VAL A 66 -5.07 -19.68 -2.61
N THR A 67 -5.96 -20.43 -3.27
CA THR A 67 -7.40 -20.36 -3.05
C THR A 67 -7.76 -20.73 -1.61
N GLN A 68 -7.26 -21.88 -1.14
CA GLN A 68 -7.47 -22.36 0.22
C GLN A 68 -6.90 -21.39 1.26
N PHE A 69 -5.71 -20.83 0.99
CA PHE A 69 -5.11 -19.81 1.84
C PHE A 69 -6.03 -18.59 1.97
N LEU A 70 -6.46 -18.00 0.85
CA LEU A 70 -7.30 -16.80 0.89
C LEU A 70 -8.65 -17.03 1.57
N CYS A 71 -9.21 -18.23 1.45
CA CYS A 71 -10.48 -18.60 2.08
C CYS A 71 -10.34 -18.99 3.56
N GLY A 72 -9.18 -19.51 3.97
CA GLY A 72 -8.98 -20.09 5.30
C GLY A 72 -8.06 -19.30 6.22
N VAL A 73 -7.35 -18.28 5.73
CA VAL A 73 -6.40 -17.53 6.56
C VAL A 73 -7.10 -16.62 7.56
N THR A 74 -6.71 -16.73 8.83
CA THR A 74 -7.18 -15.89 9.93
C THR A 74 -6.05 -15.11 10.57
N SER A 75 -6.39 -14.03 11.26
CA SER A 75 -5.47 -13.28 12.11
C SER A 75 -5.03 -14.14 13.31
N LYS A 76 -4.06 -13.64 14.08
CA LYS A 76 -3.63 -14.28 15.34
C LYS A 76 -4.77 -14.46 16.35
N ASN A 77 -5.80 -13.63 16.25
CA ASN A 77 -6.97 -13.67 17.14
C ASN A 77 -8.08 -14.58 16.60
N GLY A 78 -7.83 -15.31 15.49
CA GLY A 78 -8.84 -16.14 14.83
C GLY A 78 -9.85 -15.36 13.98
N GLU A 79 -9.69 -14.04 13.84
CA GLU A 79 -10.60 -13.20 13.05
C GLU A 79 -10.25 -13.22 11.55
N TYR A 80 -11.25 -13.02 10.70
CA TYR A 80 -11.03 -12.84 9.27
C TYR A 80 -10.25 -11.56 8.96
N TYR A 81 -9.34 -11.65 8.01
CA TYR A 81 -8.72 -10.46 7.42
C TYR A 81 -9.76 -9.63 6.65
N SER A 82 -9.55 -8.32 6.57
CA SER A 82 -10.40 -7.44 5.75
C SER A 82 -10.32 -7.79 4.27
N ARG A 83 -11.36 -7.42 3.49
CA ARG A 83 -11.39 -7.59 2.03
C ARG A 83 -10.16 -6.95 1.35
N THR A 84 -9.75 -5.77 1.80
CA THR A 84 -8.57 -5.06 1.26
C THR A 84 -7.28 -5.81 1.59
N SER A 85 -7.17 -6.34 2.81
CA SER A 85 -6.01 -7.14 3.24
C SER A 85 -5.86 -8.40 2.38
N LEU A 86 -6.95 -9.12 2.11
CA LEU A 86 -6.90 -10.32 1.26
C LEU A 86 -6.52 -10.00 -0.19
N LYS A 87 -7.02 -8.90 -0.77
CA LYS A 87 -6.57 -8.43 -2.09
C LYS A 87 -5.08 -8.10 -2.11
N ASN A 88 -4.58 -7.48 -1.04
CA ASN A 88 -3.16 -7.21 -0.89
C ASN A 88 -2.33 -8.49 -0.74
N ALA A 89 -2.88 -9.53 -0.11
CA ALA A 89 -2.25 -10.85 0.00
C ALA A 89 -2.10 -11.50 -1.38
N LEU A 90 -3.18 -11.54 -2.20
CA LEU A 90 -3.13 -12.06 -3.56
C LEU A 90 -2.08 -11.33 -4.42
N SER A 91 -2.04 -10.01 -4.36
CA SER A 91 -1.03 -9.19 -5.06
C SER A 91 0.40 -9.38 -4.54
N ALA A 92 0.58 -9.67 -3.26
CA ALA A 92 1.88 -10.01 -2.69
C ALA A 92 2.36 -11.37 -3.17
N ILE A 93 1.52 -12.41 -3.08
CA ILE A 93 1.87 -13.77 -3.50
C ILE A 93 2.12 -13.83 -5.00
N SER A 94 1.30 -13.13 -5.81
CA SER A 94 1.49 -13.08 -7.27
C SER A 94 2.83 -12.45 -7.64
N ARG A 95 3.26 -11.39 -6.95
CA ARG A 95 4.58 -10.77 -7.17
C ARG A 95 5.71 -11.70 -6.73
N TYR A 96 5.59 -12.30 -5.55
CA TYR A 96 6.57 -13.27 -5.05
C TYR A 96 6.82 -14.40 -6.04
N LEU A 97 5.77 -15.02 -6.59
CA LEU A 97 5.91 -16.09 -7.58
C LEU A 97 6.58 -15.60 -8.88
N GLN A 98 6.26 -14.40 -9.35
CA GLN A 98 6.91 -13.79 -10.52
C GLN A 98 8.41 -13.57 -10.29
N ASP A 99 8.82 -13.25 -9.06
CA ASP A 99 10.22 -12.97 -8.73
C ASP A 99 11.04 -14.24 -8.48
N ILE A 100 10.44 -15.27 -7.85
CA ILE A 100 11.19 -16.44 -7.36
C ILE A 100 11.05 -17.70 -8.22
N LYS A 101 9.92 -17.90 -8.90
CA LYS A 101 9.63 -19.18 -9.57
C LYS A 101 10.16 -19.16 -11.00
N PRO A 102 11.12 -20.03 -11.37
CA PRO A 102 11.67 -20.07 -12.72
C PRO A 102 10.58 -20.34 -13.77
N GLY A 103 10.56 -19.53 -14.83
CA GLY A 103 9.61 -19.67 -15.93
C GLY A 103 8.16 -19.27 -15.60
N TRP A 104 7.89 -18.75 -14.40
CA TRP A 104 6.55 -18.29 -14.05
C TRP A 104 6.20 -16.98 -14.77
N ARG A 105 5.23 -17.05 -15.67
CA ARG A 105 4.75 -15.89 -16.46
C ARG A 105 3.31 -15.50 -16.17
N TYR A 106 2.73 -16.11 -15.13
CA TYR A 106 1.32 -15.94 -14.83
C TYR A 106 1.10 -14.84 -13.79
N SER A 107 -0.05 -14.18 -13.87
CA SER A 107 -0.58 -13.32 -12.82
C SER A 107 -1.71 -14.07 -12.13
N LEU A 108 -1.68 -14.19 -10.80
CA LEU A 108 -2.77 -14.84 -10.06
C LEU A 108 -4.10 -14.08 -10.17
N HIS A 109 -4.09 -12.85 -10.72
CA HIS A 109 -5.30 -12.09 -11.04
C HIS A 109 -5.91 -12.46 -12.40
N ASN A 110 -5.24 -13.28 -13.21
CA ASN A 110 -5.73 -13.66 -14.53
C ASN A 110 -6.81 -14.75 -14.40
N LYS A 111 -8.07 -14.36 -14.61
CA LYS A 111 -9.24 -15.25 -14.59
C LYS A 111 -9.20 -16.37 -15.64
N VAL A 112 -8.43 -16.21 -16.72
CA VAL A 112 -8.31 -17.24 -17.78
C VAL A 112 -7.33 -18.32 -17.33
N ASP A 113 -6.22 -17.93 -16.71
CA ASP A 113 -5.21 -18.87 -16.24
C ASP A 113 -5.63 -19.51 -14.91
N PHE A 114 -6.37 -18.80 -14.06
CA PHE A 114 -6.78 -19.23 -12.72
C PHE A 114 -8.30 -19.02 -12.47
N PRO A 115 -9.16 -19.76 -13.19
CA PRO A 115 -10.60 -19.59 -13.10
C PRO A 115 -11.17 -19.97 -11.73
N ASP A 116 -10.62 -21.01 -11.08
CA ASP A 116 -11.12 -21.50 -9.79
C ASP A 116 -10.73 -20.54 -8.68
N LEU A 117 -9.48 -20.07 -8.68
CA LEU A 117 -9.05 -19.03 -7.74
C LEU A 117 -9.92 -17.79 -7.86
N TYR A 118 -10.20 -17.34 -9.09
CA TYR A 118 -11.04 -16.19 -9.31
C TYR A 118 -12.46 -16.40 -8.79
N ALA A 119 -13.10 -17.52 -9.13
CA ALA A 119 -14.47 -17.82 -8.75
C ALA A 119 -14.64 -17.90 -7.22
N HIS A 120 -13.78 -18.64 -6.53
CA HIS A 120 -13.84 -18.81 -5.08
C HIS A 120 -13.49 -17.50 -4.35
N PHE A 121 -12.47 -16.77 -4.82
CA PHE A 121 -12.06 -15.53 -4.16
C PHE A 121 -13.08 -14.41 -4.35
N ASP A 122 -13.67 -14.26 -5.53
CA ASP A 122 -14.76 -13.30 -5.76
C ASP A 122 -16.01 -13.67 -4.92
N GLY A 123 -16.35 -14.96 -4.85
CA GLY A 123 -17.41 -15.49 -3.99
C GLY A 123 -17.19 -15.13 -2.51
N LEU A 124 -15.97 -15.36 -1.99
CA LEU A 124 -15.58 -14.99 -0.64
C LEU A 124 -15.76 -13.48 -0.40
N LEU A 125 -15.23 -12.63 -1.29
CA LEU A 125 -15.31 -11.17 -1.12
C LEU A 125 -16.76 -10.65 -1.14
N LYS A 126 -17.64 -11.26 -1.94
CA LYS A 126 -19.08 -10.96 -1.98
C LYS A 126 -19.78 -11.40 -0.69
N ASP A 127 -19.49 -12.60 -0.19
CA ASP A 127 -20.05 -13.10 1.07
C ASP A 127 -19.62 -12.24 2.26
N MET A 128 -18.33 -11.88 2.35
CA MET A 128 -17.81 -10.98 3.37
C MET A 128 -18.52 -9.62 3.35
N LYS A 129 -18.74 -9.04 2.15
CA LYS A 129 -19.47 -7.78 2.00
C LYS A 129 -20.91 -7.92 2.48
N LYS A 130 -21.60 -9.00 2.09
CA LYS A 130 -22.98 -9.27 2.51
C LYS A 130 -23.10 -9.41 4.04
N LYS A 131 -22.09 -9.99 4.68
CA LYS A 131 -22.03 -10.21 6.13
C LYS A 131 -21.45 -9.02 6.93
N GLY A 132 -21.02 -7.95 6.27
CA GLY A 132 -20.35 -6.81 6.93
C GLY A 132 -18.98 -7.16 7.55
N ILE A 133 -18.38 -8.29 7.16
CA ILE A 133 -17.10 -8.75 7.72
C ILE A 133 -15.95 -7.87 7.22
N GLY A 134 -15.19 -7.33 8.16
CA GLY A 134 -14.02 -6.51 7.86
C GLY A 134 -14.37 -5.16 7.22
N GLU A 135 -15.60 -4.69 7.37
CA GLU A 135 -15.94 -3.29 7.12
C GLU A 135 -15.24 -2.43 8.17
N THR A 136 -14.25 -1.65 7.72
CA THR A 136 -13.72 -0.55 8.52
C THR A 136 -14.82 0.48 8.63
N LYS A 137 -15.28 0.75 9.86
CA LYS A 137 -16.03 1.98 10.13
C LYS A 137 -15.22 3.13 9.54
N SER A 138 -15.87 3.95 8.72
CA SER A 138 -15.31 5.26 8.38
C SER A 138 -14.88 5.91 9.69
N MET A 139 -13.60 6.21 9.87
CA MET A 139 -13.25 7.08 10.98
C MET A 139 -13.81 8.44 10.62
N ASP A 140 -14.81 8.88 11.40
CA ASP A 140 -15.34 10.22 11.27
C ASP A 140 -14.19 11.21 11.47
N GLY A 141 -14.15 12.23 10.61
CA GLY A 141 -13.22 13.34 10.79
C GLY A 141 -13.52 14.06 12.11
N LEU A 142 -12.52 14.79 12.63
CA LEU A 142 -12.74 15.63 13.79
C LEU A 142 -13.85 16.65 13.50
N SER A 143 -14.81 16.77 14.41
CA SER A 143 -15.82 17.81 14.39
C SER A 143 -15.19 19.19 14.67
N THR A 144 -15.91 20.26 14.33
CA THR A 144 -15.46 21.63 14.61
C THR A 144 -15.20 21.86 16.10
N ASP A 145 -16.00 21.27 16.98
CA ASP A 145 -15.85 21.42 18.44
C ASP A 145 -14.64 20.65 18.97
N GLU A 146 -14.39 19.44 18.45
CA GLU A 146 -13.16 18.70 18.77
C GLU A 146 -11.91 19.44 18.29
N ILE A 147 -11.94 20.04 17.09
CA ILE A 147 -10.86 20.88 16.58
C ILE A 147 -10.62 22.08 17.51
N ARG A 148 -11.68 22.78 17.92
CA ARG A 148 -11.58 23.91 18.87
C ARG A 148 -10.97 23.46 20.19
N HIS A 149 -11.43 22.33 20.72
CA HIS A 149 -10.92 21.78 21.98
C HIS A 149 -9.43 21.44 21.90
N ILE A 150 -8.98 20.80 20.82
CA ILE A 150 -7.56 20.48 20.59
C ILE A 150 -6.71 21.75 20.49
N ILE A 151 -7.19 22.77 19.76
CA ILE A 151 -6.46 24.05 19.58
C ILE A 151 -6.33 24.82 20.89
N GLN A 152 -7.29 24.68 21.81
CA GLN A 152 -7.29 25.36 23.11
C GLN A 152 -6.51 24.58 24.18
N HIS A 153 -6.12 23.34 23.92
CA HIS A 153 -5.38 22.51 24.87
C HIS A 153 -3.97 23.09 25.13
N GLU A 154 -3.50 22.99 26.39
CA GLU A 154 -2.23 23.56 26.85
C GLU A 154 -1.01 23.07 26.03
N THR A 155 -1.07 21.84 25.52
CA THR A 155 -0.01 21.27 24.66
C THR A 155 0.17 21.99 23.33
N LEU A 156 -0.81 22.77 22.88
CA LEU A 156 -0.79 23.63 21.68
C LEU A 156 -0.72 25.13 22.04
N ASN A 157 -0.25 25.45 23.26
CA ASN A 157 -0.10 26.83 23.72
C ASN A 157 0.89 27.59 22.83
N PRO A 158 0.46 28.67 22.14
CA PRO A 158 1.32 29.41 21.22
C PRO A 158 2.43 30.21 21.93
N ASN A 159 2.33 30.40 23.26
CA ASN A 159 3.34 31.10 24.05
C ASN A 159 4.52 30.21 24.45
N VAL A 160 4.45 28.91 24.18
CA VAL A 160 5.55 27.96 24.39
C VAL A 160 6.10 27.55 23.03
N PRO A 161 7.41 27.65 22.74
CA PRO A 161 7.95 27.36 21.40
C PRO A 161 7.53 26.00 20.83
N PHE A 162 7.55 24.95 21.66
CA PHE A 162 7.11 23.62 21.25
C PHE A 162 5.59 23.51 21.08
N GLY A 163 4.81 24.25 21.87
CA GLY A 163 3.36 24.33 21.73
C GLY A 163 2.94 25.05 20.44
N LEU A 164 3.63 26.14 20.10
CA LEU A 164 3.47 26.84 18.82
C LEU A 164 3.77 25.92 17.64
N LEU A 165 4.88 25.16 17.69
CA LEU A 165 5.23 24.22 16.63
C LEU A 165 4.13 23.16 16.41
N LYS A 166 3.63 22.55 17.49
CA LYS A 166 2.51 21.59 17.43
C LYS A 166 1.25 22.23 16.87
N ARG A 167 0.95 23.48 17.24
CA ARG A 167 -0.21 24.23 16.76
C ARG A 167 -0.13 24.51 15.27
N VAL A 168 1.02 24.98 14.77
CA VAL A 168 1.25 25.19 13.34
C VAL A 168 1.13 23.88 12.57
N PHE A 169 1.73 22.80 13.07
CA PHE A 169 1.63 21.47 12.48
C PHE A 169 0.18 20.98 12.37
N PHE A 170 -0.60 21.17 13.43
CA PHE A 170 -2.01 20.78 13.46
C PHE A 170 -2.85 21.56 12.41
N TRP A 171 -2.61 22.87 12.28
CA TRP A 171 -3.25 23.69 11.25
C TRP A 171 -2.91 23.25 9.83
N ILE A 172 -1.63 22.96 9.55
CA ILE A 172 -1.20 22.41 8.26
C ILE A 172 -1.92 21.09 7.98
N CYS A 173 -2.09 20.23 8.99
CA CYS A 173 -2.78 18.96 8.82
C CYS A 173 -4.28 19.11 8.50
N ILE A 174 -4.98 20.03 9.19
CA ILE A 174 -6.42 20.27 8.96
C ILE A 174 -6.67 20.94 7.62
N LEU A 175 -5.88 21.96 7.27
CA LEU A 175 -6.11 22.78 6.08
C LEU A 175 -5.54 22.15 4.81
N GLY A 176 -4.37 21.50 4.91
CA GLY A 176 -3.66 20.93 3.76
C GLY A 176 -3.89 19.44 3.52
N ALA A 177 -4.45 18.72 4.50
CA ALA A 177 -4.64 17.27 4.48
C ALA A 177 -3.44 16.46 3.91
N PRO A 178 -2.19 16.74 4.35
CA PRO A 178 -1.00 16.04 3.86
C PRO A 178 -1.09 14.54 4.19
N ARG A 179 -0.75 13.68 3.22
CA ARG A 179 -0.88 12.22 3.32
C ARG A 179 0.46 11.56 3.64
N GLY A 180 0.43 10.37 4.26
CA GLY A 180 1.53 9.41 4.17
C GLY A 180 2.94 9.88 4.57
N GLY A 181 3.04 10.82 5.52
CA GLY A 181 4.30 11.40 5.98
C GLY A 181 4.77 12.65 5.22
N GLU A 182 3.99 13.16 4.25
CA GLU A 182 4.29 14.41 3.52
C GLU A 182 4.56 15.59 4.47
N HIS A 183 3.87 15.63 5.61
CA HIS A 183 4.05 16.65 6.64
C HIS A 183 5.44 16.64 7.30
N VAL A 184 6.19 15.53 7.24
CA VAL A 184 7.54 15.42 7.82
C VAL A 184 8.59 16.09 6.94
N ASN A 185 8.37 16.10 5.62
CA ASN A 185 9.32 16.60 4.64
C ASN A 185 8.93 17.98 4.08
N LEU A 186 8.05 18.69 4.78
CA LEU A 186 7.56 19.99 4.35
C LEU A 186 8.66 21.04 4.48
N LEU A 187 8.97 21.70 3.37
CA LEU A 187 9.99 22.73 3.26
C LEU A 187 9.35 24.11 3.32
N ALA A 188 10.03 25.07 3.95
CA ALA A 188 9.57 26.46 3.99
C ALA A 188 9.40 27.06 2.58
N SER A 189 10.20 26.63 1.60
CA SER A 189 10.11 27.06 0.20
C SER A 189 8.81 26.62 -0.50
N GLN A 190 8.08 25.65 0.07
CA GLN A 190 6.77 25.23 -0.42
C GLN A 190 5.65 26.11 0.13
N LEU A 191 5.94 27.02 1.06
CA LEU A 191 5.00 28.04 1.54
C LEU A 191 5.30 29.35 0.82
N ALA A 192 4.31 29.88 0.11
CA ALA A 192 4.40 31.18 -0.52
C ALA A 192 3.53 32.16 0.25
N ASP A 193 4.18 33.16 0.81
CA ASP A 193 3.51 34.29 1.41
C ASP A 193 3.02 35.24 0.31
N THR A 194 1.74 35.58 0.33
CA THR A 194 1.14 36.61 -0.53
C THR A 194 0.48 37.66 0.35
N PRO A 195 0.19 38.87 -0.16
CA PRO A 195 -0.42 39.93 0.65
C PRO A 195 -1.76 39.54 1.31
N GLU A 196 -2.45 38.53 0.77
CA GLU A 196 -3.80 38.13 1.20
C GLU A 196 -3.82 36.75 1.88
N GLU A 197 -2.86 35.87 1.57
CA GLU A 197 -2.88 34.48 2.04
C GLU A 197 -1.50 33.80 1.99
N ILE A 198 -1.35 32.74 2.78
CA ILE A 198 -0.23 31.80 2.66
C ILE A 198 -0.67 30.64 1.76
N ILE A 199 -0.03 30.52 0.60
CA ILE A 199 -0.32 29.48 -0.40
C ILE A 199 0.65 28.31 -0.20
N PHE A 200 0.10 27.11 -0.06
CA PHE A 200 0.88 25.88 -0.11
C PHE A 200 1.16 25.49 -1.57
N LYS A 201 2.37 25.74 -2.04
CA LYS A 201 2.86 25.35 -3.37
C LYS A 201 3.31 23.89 -3.31
N LYS A 202 2.46 22.97 -3.79
CA LYS A 202 2.77 21.54 -3.83
C LYS A 202 3.91 21.26 -4.83
N GLY A 203 5.13 21.14 -4.33
CA GLY A 203 6.28 20.65 -5.09
C GLY A 203 6.83 19.38 -4.47
N GLN A 204 6.71 18.26 -5.18
CA GLN A 204 7.18 16.91 -4.83
C GLN A 204 6.26 16.13 -3.87
N GLN A 205 5.44 15.26 -4.45
CA GLN A 205 4.87 14.10 -3.76
C GLN A 205 5.97 13.08 -3.47
N LYS A 206 5.72 12.21 -2.51
CA LYS A 206 6.56 11.04 -2.21
C LYS A 206 6.85 10.13 -3.42
N ASN A 207 6.10 10.29 -4.51
CA ASN A 207 6.20 9.53 -5.75
C ASN A 207 6.38 10.42 -7.00
N ASP A 208 6.70 11.72 -6.84
CA ASP A 208 7.06 12.60 -7.96
C ASP A 208 8.55 12.44 -8.32
#